data_AF-A0A8I1N9E0-F1
#
_entry.id   AF-A0A8I1N9E0-F1
#
_cell.length_a   1.000
_cell.length_b   1.000
_cell.length_c   1.000
_cell.angle_alpha   90.00
_cell.angle_beta   90.00
_cell.angle_gamma   90.00
#
_symmetry.space_group_name_H-M   'P 1'
#
loop_
_entity.id
_entity.type
_entity.pdbx_description
1 polymer ?
#
loop_
_entity_poly.entity_id
_entity_poly.type
_entity_poly.pdbx_seq_one_letter_code
_entity_poly.pdbx_strand_id
1 'polypeptide(L)'
;MKYVTLLTMLAPLSLAACDQSAMPPAGMGMAPTPMQTGPHAMRPPELPTDSAQPAPTAVPSSDGSPAIQSDLAHGLQVYRQTCAFCHDKGIAGAPIIGEASDWRPRLAQGMTALYASALQGRNAMPAKGGNPSLADADVRAAVDYLAGQVR
;
A
#
# COMPACT_ATOMS: atom_id res chain seq x y z
N MET A 1 23.33 -51.83 17.13
CA MET A 1 22.66 -52.85 16.30
C MET A 1 21.70 -52.12 15.37
N LYS A 2 22.11 -51.92 14.10
CA LYS A 2 21.42 -52.35 12.86
C LYS A 2 20.03 -51.69 12.72
N TYR A 3 19.77 -50.72 11.84
CA TYR A 3 20.16 -50.63 10.44
C TYR A 3 20.41 -49.17 9.98
N VAL A 4 21.65 -48.97 9.54
CA VAL A 4 22.06 -48.04 8.48
C VAL A 4 21.73 -48.75 7.16
N THR A 5 20.95 -48.14 6.26
CA THR A 5 20.84 -48.38 4.80
C THR A 5 19.94 -47.27 4.26
N LEU A 6 20.43 -46.10 3.85
CA LEU A 6 21.12 -45.81 2.59
C LEU A 6 20.31 -46.26 1.35
N LEU A 7 19.51 -45.36 0.77
CA LEU A 7 19.31 -45.35 -0.68
C LEU A 7 19.15 -43.90 -1.18
N THR A 8 20.29 -43.36 -1.57
CA THR A 8 20.48 -42.26 -2.50
C THR A 8 19.66 -42.45 -3.78
N MET A 9 18.86 -41.46 -4.15
CA MET A 9 18.51 -41.20 -5.55
C MET A 9 18.79 -39.74 -5.87
N LEU A 10 20.06 -39.51 -6.22
CA LEU A 10 20.53 -38.44 -7.09
C LEU A 10 20.13 -38.76 -8.53
N ALA A 11 19.49 -37.83 -9.23
CA ALA A 11 19.59 -37.60 -10.69
C ALA A 11 18.71 -36.36 -11.07
N PRO A 12 18.89 -35.73 -12.24
CA PRO A 12 19.92 -34.73 -12.45
C PRO A 12 19.38 -33.36 -12.93
N LEU A 13 20.26 -32.39 -12.73
CA LEU A 13 20.45 -31.15 -13.45
C LEU A 13 20.00 -31.20 -14.94
N SER A 14 19.01 -30.38 -15.31
CA SER A 14 18.82 -29.95 -16.70
C SER A 14 19.08 -28.44 -16.78
N LEU A 15 20.33 -28.11 -17.06
CA LEU A 15 20.71 -26.85 -17.71
C LEU A 15 20.13 -26.87 -19.13
N ALA A 16 19.21 -25.96 -19.42
CA ALA A 16 18.99 -25.48 -20.77
C ALA A 16 19.41 -24.01 -20.78
N ALA A 17 20.63 -23.78 -21.25
CA ALA A 17 21.12 -22.49 -21.71
C ALA A 17 21.08 -22.46 -23.25
N CYS A 18 21.18 -21.24 -23.81
CA CYS A 18 21.05 -20.82 -25.20
C CYS A 18 19.58 -20.49 -25.58
N ASP A 19 19.24 -19.31 -26.07
CA ASP A 19 19.98 -18.53 -27.05
C ASP A 19 19.75 -17.02 -26.94
N GLN A 20 20.84 -16.28 -27.14
CA GLN A 20 20.92 -14.84 -27.21
C GLN A 20 20.70 -14.36 -28.65
N SER A 21 19.72 -13.50 -28.88
CA SER A 21 19.62 -12.58 -30.03
C SER A 21 18.31 -11.80 -29.87
N ALA A 22 18.19 -10.48 -29.98
CA ALA A 22 19.09 -9.43 -30.42
C ALA A 22 18.53 -8.07 -29.93
N MET A 23 19.41 -7.14 -29.56
CA MET A 23 19.16 -5.69 -29.65
C MET A 23 19.67 -5.23 -31.02
N PRO A 24 19.01 -4.25 -31.70
CA PRO A 24 19.43 -2.83 -31.59
C PRO A 24 18.28 -1.83 -31.89
N PRO A 25 18.53 -0.51 -32.12
CA PRO A 25 19.26 0.48 -31.32
C PRO A 25 18.35 1.65 -30.87
N ALA A 26 18.99 2.62 -30.22
CA ALA A 26 18.51 3.90 -29.73
C ALA A 26 17.52 4.67 -30.64
N GLY A 27 16.47 5.22 -30.02
CA GLY A 27 15.60 6.24 -30.57
C GLY A 27 15.58 7.46 -29.65
N MET A 28 16.37 8.46 -30.03
CA MET A 28 16.40 9.81 -29.44
C MET A 28 15.08 10.55 -29.68
N GLY A 29 14.60 11.27 -28.65
CA GLY A 29 13.44 12.15 -28.80
C GLY A 29 13.03 12.91 -27.54
N MET A 30 14.00 13.47 -26.80
CA MET A 30 13.73 14.45 -25.74
C MET A 30 13.53 15.82 -26.41
N ALA A 31 12.28 16.30 -26.46
CA ALA A 31 12.00 17.70 -26.79
C ALA A 31 11.96 18.53 -25.50
N PRO A 32 12.75 19.61 -25.38
CA PRO A 32 12.67 20.52 -24.25
C PRO A 32 11.45 21.44 -24.38
N THR A 33 10.58 21.46 -23.38
CA THR A 33 9.62 22.55 -23.18
C THR A 33 10.38 23.85 -22.85
N PRO A 34 10.08 24.97 -23.53
CA PRO A 34 10.72 26.24 -23.25
C PRO A 34 10.30 26.80 -21.89
N MET A 35 11.29 27.16 -21.10
CA MET A 35 11.17 28.06 -19.95
C MET A 35 10.69 29.42 -20.44
N GLN A 36 9.48 29.83 -20.02
CA GLN A 36 9.04 31.21 -20.11
C GLN A 36 9.50 31.95 -18.86
N THR A 37 10.61 32.68 -18.99
CA THR A 37 11.09 33.67 -18.03
C THR A 37 10.39 34.99 -18.30
N GLY A 38 9.56 35.44 -17.37
CA GLY A 38 8.97 36.78 -17.35
C GLY A 38 9.02 37.34 -15.93
N PRO A 39 9.55 38.56 -15.71
CA PRO A 39 9.86 39.08 -14.38
C PRO A 39 8.66 39.82 -13.78
N HIS A 40 8.28 39.48 -12.55
CA HIS A 40 7.61 40.45 -11.69
C HIS A 40 8.33 40.50 -10.34
N ALA A 41 9.11 41.57 -10.22
CA ALA A 41 9.83 41.97 -9.04
C ALA A 41 8.87 42.33 -7.89
N MET A 42 9.32 41.93 -6.69
CA MET A 42 9.14 42.56 -5.38
C MET A 42 7.89 43.40 -5.11
N ARG A 43 7.16 42.99 -4.06
CA ARG A 43 6.91 43.91 -2.94
C ARG A 43 6.78 43.17 -1.60
N PRO A 44 7.63 43.48 -0.63
CA PRO A 44 7.26 43.47 0.79
C PRO A 44 7.65 44.79 1.48
N PRO A 45 7.39 44.98 2.78
CA PRO A 45 6.54 44.22 3.70
C PRO A 45 5.29 45.08 4.06
N GLU A 46 4.33 44.67 4.88
CA GLU A 46 4.34 44.88 6.34
C GLU A 46 3.32 43.98 7.05
N LEU A 47 3.72 43.54 8.23
CA LEU A 47 2.95 42.78 9.24
C LEU A 47 1.90 43.69 9.90
N PRO A 48 0.88 43.09 10.54
CA PRO A 48 0.92 43.14 11.99
C PRO A 48 0.70 41.79 12.67
N THR A 49 1.50 41.62 13.71
CA THR A 49 1.30 40.85 14.94
C THR A 49 -0.16 40.85 15.41
N ASP A 50 -0.74 39.67 15.66
CA ASP A 50 -0.96 39.15 17.02
C ASP A 50 -1.92 37.96 16.99
N SER A 51 -1.45 36.80 17.41
CA SER A 51 -2.17 35.91 18.35
C SER A 51 -1.43 34.59 18.41
N ALA A 52 -0.75 34.41 19.55
CA ALA A 52 -0.12 33.19 19.98
C ALA A 52 -1.02 31.97 19.70
N GLN A 53 -0.57 31.09 18.81
CA GLN A 53 -1.06 29.72 18.79
C GLN A 53 -0.59 29.06 20.09
N PRO A 54 -1.48 28.60 20.99
CA PRO A 54 -1.04 27.77 22.09
C PRO A 54 -0.38 26.53 21.49
N ALA A 55 0.84 26.24 21.97
CA ALA A 55 1.52 24.99 21.69
C ALA A 55 0.54 23.82 21.89
N PRO A 56 0.51 22.80 21.02
CA PRO A 56 -0.24 21.60 21.34
C PRO A 56 0.47 20.94 22.51
N THR A 57 -0.01 21.24 23.72
CA THR A 57 0.11 20.36 24.88
C THR A 57 -0.28 18.97 24.40
N ALA A 58 0.63 18.01 24.57
CA ALA A 58 0.41 16.61 24.25
C ALA A 58 -0.93 16.17 24.84
N VAL A 59 -1.92 15.93 23.97
CA VAL A 59 -3.14 15.23 24.37
C VAL A 59 -2.78 13.74 24.50
N PRO A 60 -3.16 13.07 25.59
CA PRO A 60 -2.92 11.65 25.72
C PRO A 60 -3.68 10.91 24.62
N SER A 61 -3.00 9.98 23.97
CA SER A 61 -3.61 9.03 23.04
C SER A 61 -4.58 8.13 23.82
N SER A 62 -5.88 8.39 23.65
CA SER A 62 -6.96 7.42 23.60
C SER A 62 -8.27 8.20 23.53
N ASP A 63 -8.83 8.32 22.33
CA ASP A 63 -10.26 8.51 22.17
C ASP A 63 -10.63 8.11 20.75
N GLY A 64 -11.13 6.88 20.61
CA GLY A 64 -11.88 6.49 19.44
C GLY A 64 -13.15 7.33 19.40
N SER A 65 -13.08 8.50 18.76
CA SER A 65 -14.26 9.31 18.48
C SER A 65 -15.33 8.44 17.81
N PRO A 66 -16.63 8.61 18.13
CA PRO A 66 -17.69 7.81 17.54
C PRO A 66 -17.64 7.74 16.01
N ALA A 67 -17.15 8.79 15.35
CA ALA A 67 -16.94 8.83 13.91
C ALA A 67 -15.88 7.83 13.42
N ILE A 68 -14.74 7.71 14.10
CA ILE A 68 -13.68 6.75 13.74
C ILE A 68 -14.17 5.32 13.99
N GLN A 69 -14.91 5.11 15.08
CA GLN A 69 -15.52 3.82 15.37
C GLN A 69 -16.56 3.43 14.31
N SER A 70 -17.39 4.38 13.84
CA SER A 70 -18.35 4.13 12.77
C SER A 70 -17.67 3.85 11.44
N ASP A 71 -16.57 4.53 11.13
CA ASP A 71 -15.79 4.29 9.91
C ASP A 71 -15.15 2.90 9.94
N LEU A 72 -14.65 2.44 11.11
CA LEU A 72 -14.13 1.09 11.28
C LEU A 72 -15.24 0.01 11.23
N ALA A 73 -16.41 0.30 11.79
CA ALA A 73 -17.56 -0.61 11.70
C ALA A 73 -18.06 -0.76 10.27
N HIS A 74 -18.10 0.33 9.51
CA HIS A 74 -18.40 0.32 8.08
C HIS A 74 -17.31 -0.42 7.29
N GLY A 75 -16.05 -0.15 7.59
CA GLY A 75 -14.91 -0.85 7.02
C GLY A 75 -14.95 -2.36 7.23
N LEU A 76 -15.36 -2.82 8.41
CA LEU A 76 -15.60 -4.23 8.71
C LEU A 76 -16.69 -4.83 7.80
N GLN A 77 -17.78 -4.10 7.55
CA GLN A 77 -18.85 -4.59 6.68
C GLN A 77 -18.36 -4.77 5.24
N VAL A 78 -17.65 -3.77 4.70
CA VAL A 78 -17.05 -3.84 3.36
C VAL A 78 -16.02 -4.97 3.29
N TYR A 79 -15.18 -5.09 4.32
CA TYR A 79 -14.21 -6.17 4.45
C TYR A 79 -14.86 -7.54 4.31
N ARG A 80 -15.91 -7.82 5.11
CA ARG A 80 -16.60 -9.11 5.09
C ARG A 80 -17.22 -9.43 3.73
N GLN A 81 -17.76 -8.42 3.05
CA GLN A 81 -18.47 -8.61 1.78
C GLN A 81 -17.53 -8.77 0.59
N THR A 82 -16.37 -8.11 0.59
CA THR A 82 -15.52 -8.01 -0.60
C THR A 82 -14.09 -8.49 -0.38
N CYS A 83 -13.50 -8.23 0.78
CA CYS A 83 -12.05 -8.38 1.00
C CYS A 83 -11.67 -9.70 1.67
N ALA A 84 -12.55 -10.23 2.53
CA ALA A 84 -12.27 -11.34 3.44
C ALA A 84 -11.83 -12.62 2.71
N PHE A 85 -12.40 -12.90 1.53
CA PHE A 85 -12.06 -14.10 0.75
C PHE A 85 -10.54 -14.27 0.55
N CYS A 86 -9.83 -13.18 0.28
CA CYS A 86 -8.38 -13.22 0.12
C CYS A 86 -7.62 -12.94 1.43
N HIS A 87 -8.09 -11.99 2.23
CA HIS A 87 -7.36 -11.47 3.38
C HIS A 87 -7.54 -12.29 4.68
N ASP A 88 -8.52 -13.21 4.76
CA ASP A 88 -8.63 -14.13 5.91
C ASP A 88 -7.54 -15.21 5.89
N LYS A 89 -7.14 -15.66 4.70
CA LYS A 89 -6.28 -16.84 4.51
C LYS A 89 -5.03 -16.58 3.68
N GLY A 90 -4.82 -15.33 3.24
CA GLY A 90 -3.67 -14.93 2.45
C GLY A 90 -3.67 -15.50 1.03
N ILE A 91 -4.84 -15.62 0.41
CA ILE A 91 -4.98 -16.15 -0.96
C ILE A 91 -4.11 -15.33 -1.91
N ALA A 92 -3.37 -16.02 -2.77
CA ALA A 92 -2.43 -15.43 -3.74
C ALA A 92 -1.40 -14.46 -3.10
N GLY A 93 -1.05 -14.66 -1.83
CA GLY A 93 -0.09 -13.82 -1.11
C GLY A 93 -0.68 -12.50 -0.60
N ALA A 94 -2.01 -12.41 -0.47
CA ALA A 94 -2.66 -11.31 0.23
C ALA A 94 -2.17 -11.24 1.69
N PRO A 95 -1.96 -10.04 2.27
CA PRO A 95 -1.60 -9.91 3.68
C PRO A 95 -2.76 -10.40 4.56
N ILE A 96 -2.48 -11.30 5.48
CA ILE A 96 -3.49 -11.90 6.36
C ILE A 96 -3.92 -10.87 7.39
N ILE A 97 -5.23 -10.68 7.58
CA ILE A 97 -5.78 -9.78 8.59
C ILE A 97 -5.23 -10.14 10.00
N GLY A 98 -4.79 -9.13 10.75
CA GLY A 98 -4.22 -9.34 12.09
C GLY A 98 -2.78 -9.87 12.11
N GLU A 99 -2.20 -10.23 10.96
CA GLU A 99 -0.85 -10.77 10.91
C GLU A 99 0.19 -9.64 10.83
N ALA A 100 0.76 -9.28 11.98
CA ALA A 100 1.67 -8.14 12.07
C ALA A 100 2.90 -8.28 11.15
N SER A 101 3.38 -9.50 10.90
CA SER A 101 4.52 -9.74 10.00
C SER A 101 4.23 -9.32 8.55
N ASP A 102 3.00 -9.55 8.08
CA ASP A 102 2.54 -9.12 6.76
C ASP A 102 2.32 -7.61 6.69
N TRP A 103 1.75 -7.02 7.74
CA TRP A 103 1.28 -5.63 7.71
C TRP A 103 2.32 -4.59 8.08
N ARG A 104 3.28 -4.87 8.97
CA ARG A 104 4.33 -3.90 9.35
C ARG A 104 5.08 -3.26 8.16
N PRO A 105 5.61 -4.01 7.17
CA PRO A 105 6.29 -3.41 6.03
C PRO A 105 5.35 -2.64 5.09
N ARG A 106 4.04 -2.92 5.15
CA ARG A 106 3.01 -2.21 4.38
C ARG A 106 2.64 -0.90 5.06
N LEU A 107 2.43 -0.92 6.37
CA LEU A 107 2.17 0.27 7.19
C LEU A 107 3.34 1.25 7.16
N ALA A 108 4.59 0.77 7.04
CA ALA A 108 5.77 1.62 6.85
C ALA A 108 5.73 2.47 5.56
N GLN A 109 4.89 2.11 4.58
CA GLN A 109 4.68 2.90 3.35
C GLN A 109 3.64 4.02 3.56
N GLY A 110 2.92 4.00 4.69
CA GLY A 110 1.87 4.95 5.03
C GLY A 110 0.50 4.60 4.44
N MET A 111 -0.56 5.10 5.08
CA MET A 111 -1.95 4.79 4.72
C MET A 111 -2.33 5.23 3.30
N THR A 112 -1.81 6.37 2.83
CA THR A 112 -2.07 6.86 1.46
C THR A 112 -1.65 5.86 0.39
N ALA A 113 -0.49 5.19 0.57
CA ALA A 113 -0.02 4.18 -0.36
C ALA A 113 -0.88 2.91 -0.32
N LEU A 114 -1.39 2.55 0.85
CA LEU A 114 -2.31 1.41 1.01
C LEU A 114 -3.65 1.67 0.34
N TYR A 115 -4.21 2.88 0.50
CA TYR A 115 -5.43 3.28 -0.21
C TYR A 115 -5.24 3.25 -1.71
N ALA A 116 -4.13 3.80 -2.23
CA ALA A 116 -3.84 3.76 -3.66
C ALA A 116 -3.76 2.32 -4.18
N SER A 117 -3.05 1.43 -3.45
CA SER A 117 -2.97 0.00 -3.80
C SER A 117 -4.35 -0.67 -3.81
N ALA A 118 -5.22 -0.35 -2.85
CA ALA A 118 -6.57 -0.90 -2.77
C ALA A 118 -7.49 -0.40 -3.89
N LEU A 119 -7.41 0.88 -4.22
CA LEU A 119 -8.23 1.50 -5.25
C LEU A 119 -7.80 1.10 -6.66
N GLN A 120 -6.50 1.05 -6.91
CA GLN A 120 -5.93 0.80 -8.25
C GLN A 120 -5.64 -0.68 -8.51
N GLY A 121 -5.58 -1.50 -7.46
CA GLY A 121 -5.11 -2.88 -7.52
C GLY A 121 -3.60 -2.95 -7.43
N ARG A 122 -3.09 -4.10 -6.96
CA ARG A 122 -1.66 -4.36 -6.84
C ARG A 122 -1.38 -5.86 -6.86
N ASN A 123 -0.45 -6.28 -7.71
CA ASN A 123 -0.13 -7.70 -7.90
C ASN A 123 -1.40 -8.51 -8.22
N ALA A 124 -1.66 -9.59 -7.48
CA ALA A 124 -2.87 -10.40 -7.61
C ALA A 124 -4.14 -9.75 -7.03
N MET A 125 -4.02 -8.62 -6.31
CA MET A 125 -5.17 -7.93 -5.74
C MET A 125 -5.84 -7.03 -6.81
N PRO A 126 -7.08 -7.31 -7.23
CA PRO A 126 -7.79 -6.48 -8.20
C PRO A 126 -8.12 -5.10 -7.63
N ALA A 127 -8.31 -4.12 -8.52
CA ALA A 127 -8.80 -2.79 -8.18
C ALA A 127 -10.11 -2.88 -7.38
N LYS A 128 -10.21 -2.12 -6.29
CA LYS A 128 -11.38 -2.05 -5.40
C LYS A 128 -11.79 -3.43 -4.86
N GLY A 129 -10.83 -4.32 -4.65
CA GLY A 129 -11.09 -5.69 -4.19
C GLY A 129 -11.90 -6.53 -5.18
N GLY A 130 -11.96 -6.13 -6.46
CA GLY A 130 -12.72 -6.83 -7.50
C GLY A 130 -14.18 -6.40 -7.58
N ASN A 131 -14.60 -5.43 -6.77
CA ASN A 131 -15.95 -4.87 -6.80
C ASN A 131 -15.91 -3.41 -7.29
N PRO A 132 -16.14 -3.16 -8.60
CA PRO A 132 -16.08 -1.80 -9.16
C PRO A 132 -17.20 -0.89 -8.63
N SER A 133 -18.26 -1.45 -8.04
CA SER A 133 -19.41 -0.71 -7.52
C SER A 133 -19.19 -0.07 -6.15
N LEU A 134 -18.12 -0.44 -5.43
CA LEU A 134 -17.79 0.19 -4.14
C LEU A 134 -17.50 1.68 -4.32
N ALA A 135 -17.87 2.54 -3.37
CA ALA A 135 -17.33 3.89 -3.35
C ALA A 135 -15.86 3.87 -2.90
N ASP A 136 -15.06 4.83 -3.33
CA ASP A 136 -13.65 4.89 -2.92
C ASP A 136 -13.51 5.09 -1.39
N ALA A 137 -14.49 5.73 -0.76
CA ALA A 137 -14.58 5.87 0.69
C ALA A 137 -14.77 4.51 1.39
N ASP A 138 -15.60 3.62 0.82
CA ASP A 138 -15.83 2.27 1.35
C ASP A 138 -14.56 1.43 1.31
N VAL A 139 -13.81 1.54 0.21
CA VAL A 139 -12.51 0.86 0.05
C VAL A 139 -11.52 1.39 1.09
N ARG A 140 -11.45 2.71 1.31
CA ARG A 140 -10.57 3.30 2.34
C ARG A 140 -10.95 2.84 3.74
N ALA A 141 -12.23 2.83 4.08
CA ALA A 141 -12.71 2.33 5.37
C ALA A 141 -12.33 0.85 5.59
N ALA A 142 -12.42 0.00 4.55
CA ALA A 142 -11.98 -1.38 4.63
C ALA A 142 -10.46 -1.52 4.85
N VAL A 143 -9.66 -0.66 4.21
CA VAL A 143 -8.21 -0.60 4.44
C VAL A 143 -7.90 -0.14 5.87
N ASP A 144 -8.63 0.84 6.39
CA ASP A 144 -8.50 1.29 7.78
C ASP A 144 -8.84 0.19 8.77
N TYR A 145 -9.90 -0.57 8.51
CA TYR A 145 -10.27 -1.72 9.33
C TYR A 145 -9.15 -2.78 9.34
N LEU A 146 -8.62 -3.15 8.17
CA LEU A 146 -7.53 -4.12 8.02
C LEU A 146 -6.25 -3.68 8.73
N ALA A 147 -5.80 -2.45 8.46
CA ALA A 147 -4.64 -1.84 9.12
C ALA A 147 -4.85 -1.68 10.63
N GLY A 148 -6.10 -1.42 11.03
CA GLY A 148 -6.55 -1.30 12.42
C GLY A 148 -6.32 -2.56 13.26
N GLN A 149 -6.25 -3.73 12.65
CA GLN A 149 -6.11 -4.99 13.38
C GLN A 149 -4.70 -5.24 13.93
N VAL A 150 -3.72 -4.45 13.52
CA VAL A 150 -2.30 -4.67 13.82
C VAL A 150 -1.59 -3.41 14.34
N ARG A 151 -2.33 -2.33 14.57
CA ARG A 151 -1.80 -1.02 14.95
C ARG A 151 -2.24 -0.63 16.36
#